data_AF-A0A7Y5PN28-F1
#
_entry.id   AF-A0A7Y5PN28-F1
#
_cell.length_a   1.000
_cell.length_b   1.000
_cell.length_c   1.000
_cell.angle_alpha   90.00
_cell.angle_beta   90.00
_cell.angle_gamma   90.00
#
_symmetry.space_group_name_H-M   'P 1'
#
loop_
_entity.id
_entity.type
_entity.pdbx_description
1 polymer ?
#
loop_
_entity_poly.entity_id
_entity_poly.type
_entity_poly.pdbx_seq_one_letter_code
_entity_poly.pdbx_strand_id
1 'polypeptide(L)'
;AAAAAARRAEAARREIERLAAEEQRLALALPPEPPVPVVAPTPYFSGLNEHRRDYRVGDVYELRVVDLFSRRTEPLVMRVTAVDIGRDRVEYNGGEFTSDLMGNTTGNQRGSMGTPRQFYPSELVVGRRWQTMFRQNRVSGLNYTFRYDVKVAGREKVTVPAGTFDTYRIEALGYNMQLGAQIRRTIWVAPEVNADIAHEIWVKLTDGRIEQNDRQELVSVTRG
;
A
#
# COMPACT_ATOMS: atom_id res chain seq x y z
N ALA A 1 51.33 13.75 5.54
CA ALA A 1 49.98 13.70 4.91
C ALA A 1 48.98 12.86 5.72
N ALA A 2 49.29 11.60 6.06
CA ALA A 2 48.36 10.69 6.77
C ALA A 2 47.89 11.16 8.16
N ALA A 3 48.77 11.73 8.99
CA ALA A 3 48.41 12.21 10.32
C ALA A 3 47.43 13.42 10.30
N ALA A 4 47.52 14.26 9.27
CA ALA A 4 46.59 15.38 9.08
C ALA A 4 45.21 14.90 8.60
N ALA A 5 45.16 13.85 7.78
CA ALA A 5 43.91 13.22 7.36
C ALA A 5 43.20 12.51 8.52
N ALA A 6 43.94 11.82 9.39
CA ALA A 6 43.39 11.17 10.59
C ALA A 6 42.74 12.18 11.55
N ARG A 7 43.42 13.31 11.82
CA ARG A 7 42.87 14.39 12.67
C ARG A 7 41.61 15.03 12.08
N ARG A 8 41.54 15.20 10.75
CA ARG A 8 40.34 15.70 10.08
C ARG A 8 39.17 14.71 10.16
N ALA A 9 39.45 13.41 10.01
CA ALA A 9 38.43 12.37 10.13
C ALA A 9 37.89 12.27 11.57
N GLU A 10 38.75 12.41 12.58
CA GLU A 10 38.34 12.42 13.98
C GLU A 10 37.52 13.67 14.33
N ALA A 11 37.92 14.85 13.85
CA ALA A 11 37.14 16.07 14.02
C ALA A 11 35.76 15.98 13.35
N ALA A 12 35.68 15.39 12.15
CA ALA A 12 34.41 15.18 11.46
C ALA A 12 33.49 14.22 12.22
N ARG A 13 34.02 13.13 12.79
CA ARG A 13 33.22 12.20 13.61
C ARG A 13 32.63 12.88 14.85
N ARG A 14 33.43 13.68 15.56
CA ARG A 14 32.96 14.42 16.74
C ARG A 14 31.88 15.44 16.38
N GLU A 15 31.98 16.09 15.22
CA GLU A 15 30.95 17.02 14.75
C GLU A 15 29.65 16.31 14.39
N ILE A 16 29.72 15.13 13.75
CA ILE A 16 28.54 14.29 13.47
C ILE A 16 27.87 13.85 14.77
N GLU A 17 28.64 13.41 15.76
CA GLU A 17 28.11 13.01 17.08
C GLU A 17 27.45 14.19 17.79
N ARG A 18 28.02 15.40 17.70
CA ARG A 18 27.43 16.61 18.26
C ARG A 18 26.09 16.94 17.60
N LEU A 19 26.04 16.92 16.27
CA LEU A 19 24.83 17.22 15.51
C LEU A 19 23.72 16.19 15.79
N ALA A 20 24.07 14.91 15.89
CA ALA A 20 23.12 13.85 16.25
C ALA A 20 22.56 14.04 17.67
N ALA A 21 23.41 14.42 18.63
CA ALA A 21 22.98 14.71 20.00
C ALA A 21 22.08 15.95 20.07
N GLU A 22 22.37 16.98 19.26
CA GLU A 22 21.56 18.18 19.16
C GLU A 22 20.19 17.90 18.52
N GLU A 23 20.16 17.13 17.44
CA GLU A 23 18.94 16.66 16.78
C GLU A 23 18.07 15.85 17.75
N GLN A 24 18.66 14.91 18.49
CA GLN A 24 17.95 14.10 19.48
C GLN A 24 17.40 14.95 20.63
N ARG A 25 18.15 15.96 21.08
CA ARG A 25 17.69 16.92 22.10
C ARG A 25 16.53 17.77 21.59
N LEU A 26 16.58 18.22 20.34
CA LEU A 26 15.49 18.98 19.71
C LEU A 26 14.24 18.11 19.54
N ALA A 27 14.39 16.85 19.13
CA ALA A 27 13.28 15.90 19.01
C ALA A 27 12.61 15.63 20.37
N LEU A 28 13.39 15.50 21.45
CA LEU A 28 12.88 15.32 22.82
C LEU A 28 12.25 16.60 23.41
N ALA A 29 12.60 17.77 22.87
CA ALA A 29 12.06 19.06 23.29
C ALA A 29 10.76 19.43 22.56
N LEU A 30 10.36 18.68 21.52
CA LEU A 30 9.07 18.86 20.89
C LEU A 30 7.96 18.47 21.88
N PRO A 31 6.93 19.32 22.04
CA PRO A 31 5.76 18.94 22.81
C PRO A 31 5.13 17.69 22.17
N PRO A 32 4.48 16.80 22.95
CA PRO A 32 3.72 15.71 22.38
C PRO A 32 2.72 16.27 21.36
N GLU A 33 2.62 15.62 20.19
CA GLU A 33 1.64 16.03 19.20
C GLU A 33 0.25 16.09 19.86
N PRO A 34 -0.50 17.18 19.68
CA PRO A 34 -1.84 17.25 20.21
C PRO A 34 -2.66 16.10 19.63
N PRO A 35 -3.53 15.46 20.43
CA PRO A 35 -4.38 14.39 19.92
C PRO A 35 -5.19 14.93 18.74
N VAL A 36 -5.13 14.22 17.60
CA VAL A 36 -5.92 14.57 16.42
C VAL A 36 -7.40 14.57 16.82
N PRO A 37 -8.17 15.65 16.56
CA PRO A 37 -9.58 15.69 16.93
C PRO A 37 -10.32 14.56 16.22
N VAL A 38 -10.87 13.62 16.99
CA VAL A 38 -11.77 12.59 16.45
C VAL A 38 -13.12 13.27 16.21
N VAL A 39 -13.39 13.62 14.96
CA VAL A 39 -14.69 14.20 14.58
C VAL A 39 -15.72 13.07 14.56
N ALA A 40 -16.74 13.18 15.42
CA ALA A 40 -17.84 12.23 15.47
C ALA A 40 -18.55 12.14 14.10
N PRO A 41 -19.05 10.96 13.70
CA PRO A 41 -19.79 10.82 12.45
C PRO A 41 -20.99 11.77 12.44
N THR A 42 -21.13 12.57 11.38
CA THR A 42 -22.33 13.37 11.13
C THR A 42 -23.07 12.79 9.91
N PRO A 43 -24.34 13.14 9.67
CA PRO A 43 -25.05 12.74 8.46
C PRO A 43 -24.33 13.15 7.15
N TYR A 44 -23.39 14.09 7.23
CA TYR A 44 -22.62 14.62 6.11
C TYR A 44 -21.12 14.25 6.17
N PHE A 45 -20.69 13.52 7.20
CA PHE A 45 -19.29 13.15 7.42
C PHE A 45 -19.20 11.77 8.06
N SER A 46 -18.83 10.77 7.26
CA SER A 46 -18.71 9.37 7.70
C SER A 46 -17.30 9.00 8.19
N GLY A 47 -16.53 9.99 8.64
CA GLY A 47 -15.22 9.80 9.27
C GLY A 47 -14.02 10.16 8.38
N LEU A 48 -13.00 10.71 9.03
CA LEU A 48 -11.63 10.90 8.55
C LEU A 48 -10.76 9.91 9.33
N ASN A 49 -9.97 9.12 8.62
CA ASN A 49 -8.92 8.31 9.23
C ASN A 49 -7.62 8.51 8.45
N GLU A 50 -6.52 8.77 9.15
CA GLU A 50 -5.19 8.67 8.55
C GLU A 50 -4.98 7.23 8.09
N HIS A 51 -4.57 7.04 6.83
CA HIS A 51 -4.23 5.72 6.31
C HIS A 51 -2.77 5.42 6.59
N ARG A 52 -2.44 5.33 7.88
CA ARG A 52 -1.08 5.02 8.30
C ARG A 52 -0.86 3.52 8.21
N ARG A 53 0.22 3.11 7.54
CA ARG A 53 0.71 1.72 7.58
C ARG A 53 2.05 1.67 8.27
N ASP A 54 2.21 0.72 9.19
CA ASP A 54 3.42 0.50 9.99
C ASP A 54 3.95 -0.91 9.73
N TYR A 55 4.60 -1.10 8.58
CA TYR A 55 5.15 -2.40 8.17
C TYR A 55 6.38 -2.75 9.01
N ARG A 56 6.48 -4.02 9.42
CA ARG A 56 7.64 -4.55 10.13
C ARG A 56 8.17 -5.79 9.40
N VAL A 57 9.49 -5.92 9.37
CA VAL A 57 10.12 -7.16 8.89
C VAL A 57 9.63 -8.31 9.76
N GLY A 58 9.15 -9.38 9.12
CA GLY A 58 8.54 -10.52 9.80
C GLY A 58 7.01 -10.51 9.80
N ASP A 59 6.35 -9.37 9.52
CA ASP A 59 4.90 -9.32 9.34
C ASP A 59 4.46 -10.33 8.27
N VAL A 60 3.38 -11.06 8.53
CA VAL A 60 2.77 -12.03 7.60
C VAL A 60 1.30 -11.70 7.43
N TYR A 61 0.89 -11.52 6.19
CA TYR A 61 -0.51 -11.40 5.80
C TYR A 61 -0.88 -12.66 5.01
N GLU A 62 -1.76 -13.48 5.59
CA GLU A 62 -2.32 -14.63 4.88
C GLU A 62 -3.64 -14.20 4.25
N LEU A 63 -3.75 -14.39 2.95
CA LEU A 63 -4.95 -14.15 2.18
C LEU A 63 -5.41 -15.45 1.52
N ARG A 64 -6.69 -15.48 1.15
CA ARG A 64 -7.22 -16.42 0.18
C ARG A 64 -7.66 -15.67 -1.06
N VAL A 65 -7.32 -16.18 -2.23
CA VAL A 65 -7.80 -15.71 -3.53
C VAL A 65 -8.95 -16.60 -3.93
N VAL A 66 -10.14 -16.02 -4.03
CA VAL A 66 -11.38 -16.71 -4.42
C VAL A 66 -11.68 -16.37 -5.87
N ASP A 67 -11.63 -17.34 -6.77
CA ASP A 67 -12.14 -17.18 -8.12
C ASP A 67 -13.67 -17.08 -8.06
N LEU A 68 -14.25 -15.96 -8.51
CA LEU A 68 -15.67 -15.67 -8.34
C LEU A 68 -16.57 -16.42 -9.33
N PHE A 69 -16.00 -17.08 -10.35
CA PHE A 69 -16.76 -17.94 -11.26
C PHE A 69 -16.89 -19.36 -10.73
N SER A 70 -15.76 -19.97 -10.38
CA SER A 70 -15.62 -21.37 -9.99
C SER A 70 -15.71 -21.58 -8.47
N ARG A 71 -15.59 -20.51 -7.68
CA ARG A 71 -15.52 -20.52 -6.21
C ARG A 71 -14.31 -21.28 -5.65
N ARG A 72 -13.32 -21.59 -6.49
CA ARG A 72 -12.04 -22.15 -6.04
C ARG A 72 -11.28 -21.13 -5.22
N THR A 73 -10.58 -21.62 -4.21
CA THR A 73 -9.79 -20.80 -3.29
C THR A 73 -8.34 -21.24 -3.31
N GLU A 74 -7.43 -20.29 -3.47
CA GLU A 74 -5.99 -20.52 -3.40
C GLU A 74 -5.37 -19.64 -2.31
N PRO A 75 -4.41 -20.16 -1.51
CA PRO A 75 -3.73 -19.35 -0.51
C PRO A 75 -2.76 -18.37 -1.17
N LEU A 76 -2.66 -17.17 -0.60
CA LEU A 76 -1.65 -16.17 -0.94
C LEU A 76 -1.01 -15.68 0.37
N VAL A 77 0.29 -15.88 0.53
CA VAL A 77 1.03 -15.45 1.73
C VAL A 77 1.96 -14.31 1.35
N MET A 78 1.82 -13.20 2.07
CA MET A 78 2.65 -12.00 1.91
C MET A 78 3.47 -11.79 3.17
N ARG A 79 4.74 -12.20 3.15
CA ARG A 79 5.67 -12.00 4.27
C ARG A 79 6.56 -10.81 4.00
N VAL A 80 6.56 -9.81 4.89
CA VAL A 80 7.47 -8.66 4.80
C VAL A 80 8.89 -9.12 5.11
N THR A 81 9.79 -9.01 4.13
CA THR A 81 11.19 -9.41 4.25
C THR A 81 12.15 -8.22 4.37
N ALA A 82 11.75 -7.04 3.92
CA ALA A 82 12.51 -5.80 4.11
C ALA A 82 11.60 -4.58 4.14
N VAL A 83 11.98 -3.58 4.94
CA VAL A 83 11.35 -2.25 4.99
C VAL A 83 12.46 -1.21 4.90
N ASP A 84 12.40 -0.36 3.88
CA ASP A 84 13.32 0.76 3.67
C ASP A 84 12.50 2.06 3.63
N ILE A 85 12.48 2.76 4.76
CA ILE A 85 11.73 4.02 4.91
C ILE A 85 12.31 5.11 4.03
N GLY A 86 13.65 5.19 3.92
CA GLY A 86 14.33 6.23 3.16
C GLY A 86 14.11 6.13 1.65
N ARG A 87 13.73 4.95 1.14
CA ARG A 87 13.40 4.72 -0.26
C ARG A 87 11.91 4.48 -0.52
N ASP A 88 11.06 4.67 0.49
CA ASP A 88 9.63 4.41 0.42
C ASP A 88 9.33 3.02 -0.16
N ARG A 89 9.90 1.97 0.45
CA ARG A 89 9.89 0.61 -0.12
C ARG A 89 9.67 -0.48 0.91
N VAL A 90 8.77 -1.39 0.58
CA VAL A 90 8.53 -2.65 1.30
C VAL A 90 8.73 -3.82 0.34
N GLU A 91 9.49 -4.81 0.76
CA GLU A 91 9.68 -6.06 0.02
C GLU A 91 8.96 -7.21 0.72
N TYR A 92 8.33 -8.05 -0.09
CA TYR A 92 7.61 -9.23 0.38
C TYR A 92 8.19 -10.48 -0.29
N ASN A 93 8.24 -11.58 0.46
CA ASN A 93 8.72 -12.88 0.00
C ASN A 93 10.08 -12.81 -0.72
N GLY A 94 11.02 -12.01 -0.22
CA GLY A 94 12.34 -11.86 -0.83
C GLY A 94 12.34 -11.08 -2.16
N GLY A 95 11.35 -10.21 -2.36
CA GLY A 95 11.27 -9.31 -3.52
C GLY A 95 10.34 -9.78 -4.65
N GLU A 96 9.64 -10.91 -4.48
CA GLU A 96 8.61 -11.36 -5.43
C GLU A 96 7.48 -10.33 -5.61
N PHE A 97 7.22 -9.55 -4.56
CA PHE A 97 6.33 -8.40 -4.58
C PHE A 97 6.98 -7.24 -3.84
N THR A 98 6.74 -6.03 -4.34
CA THR A 98 7.19 -4.79 -3.69
C THR A 98 6.09 -3.74 -3.71
N SER A 99 6.03 -2.94 -2.65
CA SER A 99 5.16 -1.77 -2.55
C SER A 99 5.92 -0.55 -2.05
N ASP A 100 5.26 0.61 -2.10
CA ASP A 100 5.62 1.74 -1.25
C ASP A 100 5.14 1.55 0.20
N LEU A 101 5.44 2.50 1.09
CA LEU A 101 5.03 2.46 2.50
C LEU A 101 3.51 2.65 2.69
N MET A 102 2.77 3.04 1.64
CA MET A 102 1.31 3.10 1.65
C MET A 102 0.66 1.81 1.11
N GLY A 103 1.47 0.84 0.65
CA GLY A 103 0.98 -0.42 0.07
C GLY A 103 0.69 -0.36 -1.43
N ASN A 104 0.96 0.75 -2.10
CA ASN A 104 0.80 0.81 -3.55
C ASN A 104 1.87 -0.06 -4.22
N THR A 105 1.46 -1.00 -5.06
CA THR A 105 2.40 -1.91 -5.73
C THR A 105 3.40 -1.16 -6.59
N THR A 106 4.69 -1.47 -6.43
CA THR A 106 5.79 -1.00 -7.25
C THR A 106 6.41 -2.12 -8.09
N GLY A 107 6.15 -3.38 -7.74
CA GLY A 107 6.60 -4.55 -8.50
C GLY A 107 5.90 -5.84 -8.08
N ASN A 108 5.76 -6.77 -9.01
CA ASN A 108 5.26 -8.12 -8.78
C ASN A 108 5.77 -9.08 -9.86
N GLN A 109 5.37 -10.35 -9.79
CA GLN A 109 5.73 -11.38 -10.77
C GLN A 109 5.42 -11.03 -12.24
N ARG A 110 4.47 -10.10 -12.50
CA ARG A 110 4.15 -9.65 -13.87
C ARG A 110 5.12 -8.59 -14.37
N GLY A 111 5.84 -7.90 -13.49
CA GLY A 111 6.80 -6.85 -13.82
C GLY A 111 6.83 -5.69 -12.84
N SER A 112 7.71 -4.74 -13.10
CA SER A 112 7.86 -3.51 -12.31
C SER A 112 6.92 -2.42 -12.79
N MET A 113 6.63 -1.47 -11.90
CA MET A 113 5.86 -0.26 -12.23
C MET A 113 6.83 0.91 -12.38
N GLY A 114 6.61 1.76 -13.38
CA GLY A 114 7.38 3.00 -13.56
C GLY A 114 7.07 4.05 -12.50
N THR A 115 5.86 4.00 -11.92
CA THR A 115 5.41 4.77 -10.76
C THR A 115 4.51 3.89 -9.89
N PRO A 116 4.42 4.12 -8.57
CA PRO A 116 3.53 3.34 -7.71
C PRO A 116 2.07 3.40 -8.18
N ARG A 117 1.34 2.31 -7.95
CA ARG A 117 -0.11 2.23 -8.23
C ARG A 117 -0.92 2.96 -7.16
N GLN A 118 -0.93 4.30 -7.20
CA GLN A 118 -1.53 5.19 -6.17
C GLN A 118 -3.04 4.99 -5.96
N PHE A 119 -3.43 3.88 -5.31
CA PHE A 119 -4.79 3.52 -4.92
C PHE A 119 -5.07 3.82 -3.46
N TYR A 120 -4.03 3.97 -2.65
CA TYR A 120 -4.16 4.24 -1.23
C TYR A 120 -3.82 5.72 -0.97
N PRO A 121 -4.82 6.56 -0.60
CA PRO A 121 -4.56 7.93 -0.19
C PRO A 121 -4.02 7.95 1.25
N SER A 122 -3.27 8.98 1.62
CA SER A 122 -2.78 9.17 2.99
C SER A 122 -3.89 9.41 4.02
N GLU A 123 -5.06 9.86 3.57
CA GLU A 123 -6.25 9.97 4.43
C GLU A 123 -7.47 9.38 3.73
N LEU A 124 -8.23 8.58 4.49
CA LEU A 124 -9.47 7.95 4.07
C LEU A 124 -10.62 8.88 4.40
N VAL A 125 -11.10 9.56 3.35
CA VAL A 125 -12.24 10.49 3.42
C VAL A 125 -13.26 10.07 2.37
N VAL A 126 -14.46 9.68 2.81
CA VAL A 126 -15.55 9.31 1.90
C VAL A 126 -15.83 10.46 0.93
N GLY A 127 -15.94 10.14 -0.35
CA GLY A 127 -16.15 11.11 -1.43
C GLY A 127 -14.87 11.63 -2.07
N ARG A 128 -13.68 11.43 -1.47
CA ARG A 128 -12.39 11.79 -2.08
C ARG A 128 -12.23 11.08 -3.42
N ARG A 129 -11.78 11.80 -4.45
CA ARG A 129 -11.56 11.27 -5.81
C ARG A 129 -10.23 11.75 -6.36
N TRP A 130 -9.58 10.91 -7.14
CA TRP A 130 -8.34 11.24 -7.83
C TRP A 130 -8.15 10.34 -9.04
N GLN A 131 -7.13 10.64 -9.84
CA GLN A 131 -6.71 9.82 -10.96
C GLN A 131 -5.31 9.31 -10.72
N THR A 132 -5.03 8.10 -11.17
CA THR A 132 -3.67 7.55 -11.20
C THR A 132 -3.38 6.93 -12.55
N MET A 133 -2.13 7.07 -12.99
CA MET A 133 -1.64 6.52 -14.24
C MET A 133 -0.23 6.00 -14.04
N PHE A 134 0.03 4.77 -14.48
CA PHE A 134 1.32 4.12 -14.31
C PHE A 134 1.59 3.16 -15.47
N ARG A 135 2.87 2.93 -15.74
CA ARG A 135 3.35 1.97 -16.74
C ARG A 135 3.84 0.71 -16.03
N GLN A 136 3.36 -0.46 -16.43
CA GLN A 136 3.92 -1.75 -16.02
C GLN A 136 4.87 -2.26 -17.10
N ASN A 137 6.13 -2.45 -16.73
CA ASN A 137 7.15 -3.03 -17.59
C ASN A 137 7.22 -4.53 -17.30
N ARG A 138 6.71 -5.36 -18.22
CA ARG A 138 6.70 -6.81 -18.04
C ARG A 138 8.07 -7.41 -18.27
N VAL A 139 8.31 -8.56 -17.65
CA VAL A 139 9.53 -9.37 -17.86
C VAL A 139 9.74 -9.71 -19.34
N SER A 140 8.66 -9.88 -20.10
CA SER A 140 8.70 -10.13 -21.55
C SER A 140 9.15 -8.92 -22.40
N GLY A 141 9.43 -7.76 -21.80
CA GLY A 141 9.74 -6.50 -22.50
C GLY A 141 8.51 -5.72 -22.98
N LEU A 142 7.30 -6.30 -22.86
CA LEU A 142 6.05 -5.61 -23.16
C LEU A 142 5.73 -4.59 -22.08
N ASN A 143 5.15 -3.46 -22.50
CA ASN A 143 4.82 -2.37 -21.59
C ASN A 143 3.35 -1.99 -21.72
N TYR A 144 2.67 -1.93 -20.58
CA TYR A 144 1.27 -1.55 -20.52
C TYR A 144 1.10 -0.31 -19.65
N THR A 145 0.31 0.63 -20.13
CA THR A 145 -0.06 1.84 -19.42
C THR A 145 -1.47 1.66 -18.90
N PHE A 146 -1.64 1.91 -17.61
CA PHE A 146 -2.94 1.85 -16.96
C PHE A 146 -3.33 3.23 -16.50
N ARG A 147 -4.61 3.57 -16.65
CA ARG A 147 -5.22 4.76 -16.08
C ARG A 147 -6.43 4.34 -15.25
N TYR A 148 -6.56 4.91 -14.06
CA TYR A 148 -7.69 4.69 -13.16
C TYR A 148 -8.29 6.00 -12.67
N ASP A 149 -9.61 6.05 -12.62
CA ASP A 149 -10.38 6.96 -11.78
C ASP A 149 -10.66 6.25 -10.46
N VAL A 150 -10.25 6.87 -9.35
CA VAL A 150 -10.32 6.27 -8.01
C VAL A 150 -11.18 7.15 -7.12
N LYS A 151 -11.96 6.53 -6.24
CA LYS A 151 -12.70 7.22 -5.17
C LYS A 151 -12.77 6.39 -3.90
N VAL A 152 -12.80 7.07 -2.75
CA VAL A 152 -13.30 6.46 -1.51
C VAL A 152 -14.83 6.52 -1.56
N ALA A 153 -15.46 5.38 -1.83
CA ALA A 153 -16.87 5.27 -2.14
C ALA A 153 -17.78 5.30 -0.90
N GLY A 154 -17.30 4.78 0.22
CA GLY A 154 -18.09 4.69 1.45
C GLY A 154 -17.34 4.00 2.59
N ARG A 155 -18.03 3.89 3.72
CA ARG A 155 -17.59 3.15 4.90
C ARG A 155 -18.62 2.05 5.19
N GLU A 156 -18.16 0.81 5.36
CA GLU A 156 -19.03 -0.34 5.57
C GLU A 156 -18.32 -1.46 6.34
N LYS A 157 -19.12 -2.30 7.02
CA LYS A 157 -18.60 -3.48 7.70
C LYS A 157 -18.37 -4.61 6.70
N VAL A 158 -17.18 -5.19 6.71
CA VAL A 158 -16.81 -6.35 5.87
C VAL A 158 -16.39 -7.50 6.76
N THR A 159 -16.93 -8.69 6.47
CA THR A 159 -16.57 -9.94 7.15
C THR A 159 -15.76 -10.82 6.21
N VAL A 160 -14.61 -11.27 6.70
CA VAL A 160 -13.66 -12.18 6.04
C VAL A 160 -13.21 -13.23 7.07
N PRO A 161 -12.44 -14.26 6.71
CA PRO A 161 -12.01 -15.27 7.69
C PRO A 161 -11.23 -14.70 8.88
N ALA A 162 -10.50 -13.58 8.70
CA ALA A 162 -9.81 -12.89 9.78
C ALA A 162 -10.75 -12.17 10.79
N GLY A 163 -12.05 -12.06 10.48
CA GLY A 163 -13.05 -11.39 11.34
C GLY A 163 -13.89 -10.35 10.60
N THR A 164 -14.54 -9.48 11.37
CA THR A 164 -15.36 -8.38 10.85
C THR A 164 -14.69 -7.04 11.14
N PHE A 165 -14.50 -6.23 10.11
CA PHE A 165 -13.80 -4.95 10.17
C PHE A 165 -14.73 -3.82 9.75
N ASP A 166 -14.53 -2.62 10.31
CA ASP A 166 -15.14 -1.39 9.81
C ASP A 166 -14.20 -0.78 8.76
N THR A 167 -14.61 -0.80 7.50
CA THR A 167 -13.71 -0.59 6.37
C THR A 167 -14.11 0.60 5.52
N TYR A 168 -13.13 1.19 4.85
CA TYR A 168 -13.35 2.12 3.76
C TYR A 168 -13.32 1.37 2.44
N ARG A 169 -14.37 1.52 1.64
CA ARG A 169 -14.43 0.98 0.28
C ARG A 169 -13.81 1.97 -0.69
N ILE A 170 -12.73 1.58 -1.35
CA ILE A 170 -12.10 2.29 -2.45
C ILE A 170 -12.53 1.62 -3.76
N GLU A 171 -13.09 2.39 -4.67
CA GLU A 171 -13.46 1.93 -6.02
C GLU A 171 -12.47 2.54 -7.02
N ALA A 172 -11.83 1.69 -7.83
CA ALA A 172 -10.95 2.09 -8.92
C ALA A 172 -11.43 1.52 -10.24
N LEU A 173 -11.91 2.40 -11.12
CA LEU A 173 -12.30 2.07 -12.49
C LEU A 173 -11.17 2.48 -13.43
N GLY A 174 -10.68 1.57 -14.25
CA GLY A 174 -9.57 1.87 -15.14
C GLY A 174 -9.53 1.06 -16.42
N TYR A 175 -8.49 1.34 -17.18
CA TYR A 175 -8.26 0.76 -18.50
C TYR A 175 -6.79 0.42 -18.68
N ASN A 176 -6.52 -0.71 -19.33
CA ASN A 176 -5.24 -0.92 -20.01
C ASN A 176 -5.29 -0.18 -21.35
N MET A 177 -4.47 0.86 -21.51
CA MET A 177 -4.57 1.75 -22.66
C MET A 177 -4.15 1.11 -23.98
N GLN A 178 -3.27 0.11 -23.95
CA GLN A 178 -2.82 -0.59 -25.16
C GLN A 178 -3.76 -1.73 -25.55
N LEU A 179 -4.32 -2.44 -24.56
CA LEU A 179 -5.23 -3.56 -24.82
C LEU A 179 -6.70 -3.17 -24.91
N GLY A 180 -7.06 -1.95 -24.48
CA GLY A 180 -8.44 -1.51 -24.33
C GLY A 180 -9.23 -2.27 -23.26
N ALA A 181 -8.57 -3.11 -22.44
CA ALA A 181 -9.23 -3.91 -21.42
C ALA A 181 -9.74 -3.01 -20.28
N GLN A 182 -11.01 -3.18 -19.92
CA GLN A 182 -11.64 -2.52 -18.79
C GLN A 182 -11.29 -3.27 -17.50
N ILE A 183 -10.90 -2.52 -16.48
CA ILE A 183 -10.50 -3.06 -15.18
C ILE A 183 -11.31 -2.37 -14.10
N ARG A 184 -11.89 -3.15 -13.20
CA ARG A 184 -12.55 -2.66 -12.00
C ARG A 184 -11.88 -3.28 -10.79
N ARG A 185 -11.63 -2.45 -9.79
CA ARG A 185 -11.16 -2.89 -8.49
C ARG A 185 -12.01 -2.29 -7.40
N THR A 186 -12.31 -3.12 -6.43
CA THR A 186 -12.96 -2.69 -5.20
C THR A 186 -12.10 -3.18 -4.04
N ILE A 187 -11.61 -2.24 -3.26
CA ILE A 187 -10.61 -2.48 -2.22
C ILE A 187 -11.20 -2.04 -0.90
N TRP A 188 -11.20 -2.92 0.09
CA TRP A 188 -11.65 -2.62 1.43
C TRP A 188 -10.44 -2.54 2.33
N VAL A 189 -10.22 -1.37 2.93
CA VAL A 189 -9.11 -1.12 3.84
C VAL A 189 -9.63 -0.76 5.22
N ALA A 190 -8.92 -1.21 6.25
CA ALA A 190 -9.13 -0.80 7.63
C ALA A 190 -7.86 -0.06 8.10
N PRO A 191 -7.96 1.15 8.70
CA PRO A 191 -6.79 1.93 9.13
C PRO A 191 -5.84 1.16 10.06
N GLU A 192 -6.36 0.22 10.83
CA GLU A 192 -5.63 -0.59 11.81
C GLU A 192 -4.92 -1.82 11.22
N VAL A 193 -5.11 -2.10 9.91
CA VAL A 193 -4.52 -3.25 9.24
C VAL A 193 -3.67 -2.81 8.05
N ASN A 194 -2.41 -3.24 8.02
CA ASN A 194 -1.45 -2.93 6.95
C ASN A 194 -1.66 -3.72 5.64
N ALA A 195 -2.85 -4.30 5.45
CA ALA A 195 -3.22 -5.10 4.29
C ALA A 195 -4.65 -4.81 3.89
N ASP A 196 -5.02 -5.20 2.67
CA ASP A 196 -6.40 -5.13 2.23
C ASP A 196 -7.23 -6.17 3.03
N ILE A 197 -8.36 -5.74 3.59
CA ILE A 197 -9.32 -6.65 4.23
C ILE A 197 -9.94 -7.54 3.15
N ALA A 198 -10.31 -6.92 2.03
CA ALA A 198 -10.70 -7.61 0.81
C ALA A 198 -10.30 -6.79 -0.43
N HIS A 199 -10.08 -7.47 -1.56
CA HIS A 199 -9.78 -6.84 -2.84
C HIS A 199 -10.42 -7.62 -3.98
N GLU A 200 -11.42 -7.05 -4.63
CA GLU A 200 -12.05 -7.61 -5.82
C GLU A 200 -11.40 -7.06 -7.08
N ILE A 201 -11.13 -7.95 -8.05
CA ILE A 201 -10.53 -7.61 -9.32
C ILE A 201 -11.39 -8.20 -10.43
N TRP A 202 -11.84 -7.34 -11.33
CA TRP A 202 -12.55 -7.73 -12.53
C TRP A 202 -11.88 -7.12 -13.76
N VAL A 203 -11.53 -7.96 -14.73
CA VAL A 203 -10.88 -7.54 -15.98
C VAL A 203 -11.69 -8.07 -17.16
N LYS A 204 -12.15 -7.16 -18.01
CA LYS A 204 -12.85 -7.49 -19.26
C LYS A 204 -12.04 -7.01 -20.45
N LEU A 205 -11.77 -7.93 -21.37
CA LEU A 205 -11.08 -7.66 -22.63
C LEU A 205 -12.02 -6.96 -23.62
N THR A 206 -11.44 -6.39 -24.68
CA THR A 206 -12.19 -5.69 -25.73
C THR A 206 -13.14 -6.60 -26.50
N ASP A 207 -12.83 -7.89 -26.62
CA ASP A 207 -13.69 -8.93 -27.21
C ASP A 207 -14.86 -9.34 -26.31
N GLY A 208 -14.95 -8.78 -25.10
CA GLY A 208 -16.00 -9.03 -24.14
C GLY A 208 -15.73 -10.17 -23.16
N ARG A 209 -14.68 -10.97 -23.36
CA ARG A 209 -14.30 -12.04 -22.43
C ARG A 209 -13.82 -11.46 -21.10
N ILE A 210 -14.14 -12.16 -20.00
CA ILE A 210 -13.65 -11.81 -18.67
C ILE A 210 -12.36 -12.60 -18.44
N GLU A 211 -11.23 -11.90 -18.35
CA GLU A 211 -9.90 -12.48 -18.13
C GLU A 211 -9.68 -12.81 -16.64
N GLN A 212 -10.21 -11.97 -15.75
CA GLN A 212 -10.04 -12.10 -14.31
C GLN A 212 -11.31 -11.68 -13.59
N ASN A 213 -11.70 -12.46 -12.59
CA ASN A 213 -12.81 -12.17 -11.69
C ASN A 213 -12.56 -12.88 -10.37
N ASP A 214 -11.79 -12.25 -9.48
CA ASP A 214 -11.42 -12.83 -8.20
C ASP A 214 -11.63 -11.84 -7.05
N ARG A 215 -11.65 -12.40 -5.85
CA ARG A 215 -11.70 -11.68 -4.59
C ARG A 215 -10.61 -12.20 -3.67
N GLN A 216 -9.68 -11.34 -3.27
CA GLN A 216 -8.74 -11.63 -2.21
C GLN A 216 -9.40 -11.29 -0.87
N GLU A 217 -9.23 -12.13 0.14
CA GLU A 217 -9.76 -11.92 1.48
C GLU A 217 -8.70 -12.22 2.53
N LEU A 218 -8.61 -11.34 3.53
CA LEU A 218 -7.70 -11.53 4.66
C LEU A 218 -8.12 -12.73 5.50
N VAL A 219 -7.19 -13.65 5.70
CA VAL A 219 -7.35 -14.85 6.52
C VAL A 219 -6.74 -14.66 7.90
N SER A 220 -5.52 -14.13 7.96
CA SER A 220 -4.84 -13.86 9.22
C SER A 220 -3.78 -12.77 9.07
N VAL A 221 -3.41 -12.15 10.20
CA VAL A 221 -2.29 -11.22 10.31
C VAL A 221 -1.42 -11.69 11.46
N THR A 222 -0.14 -11.90 11.18
CA THR A 222 0.89 -12.16 12.21
C THR A 222 1.86 -11.00 12.20
N ARG A 223 2.11 -10.41 13.37
CA ARG A 223 3.10 -9.35 13.54
C ARG A 223 4.50 -9.93 13.75
N GLY A 224 5.49 -9.33 13.07
CA GLY A 224 6.92 -9.63 13.23
C GLY A 224 7.56 -8.99 14.44
#